data_AF-A0A2M7BD20-F1
#
_entry.id   AF-A0A2M7BD20-F1
#
_cell.length_a   1.000
_cell.length_b   1.000
_cell.length_c   1.000
_cell.angle_alpha   90.00
_cell.angle_beta   90.00
_cell.angle_gamma   90.00
#
_symmetry.space_group_name_H-M   'P 1'
#
loop_
_entity.id
_entity.type
_entity.pdbx_description
1 polymer ?
#
loop_
_entity_poly.entity_id
_entity_poly.type
_entity_poly.pdbx_seq_one_letter_code
_entity_poly.pdbx_strand_id
1 'polypeptide(L)'
;EVSLVLNITLIREHGTVTGAVCIFQDLEQFESSARRLESYTRLNRQLKAIFESSSDGIWVCDGQGKVIDVNGASEKLNGIHAKSVLGKTVTELLATGLFDRSVTLEVLETKRQVSVVQYIKKTKKVLLATGTPVFNEDGSIFLVVVNERDMTQLNAIRDQLEQSRMVTEKFKNELAELTVLELKNQEIITESDSMRDVLRIALKLAHVEASNILILGESGTGKGLLAKFIHQNGRRKNQPFVQINCAALPENLLEAELFGYETGAFTGAREQGKAGLFELAQGGTLFLDEIGDLPLS
;
A
#
# COMPACT_ATOMS: atom_id res chain seq x y z
N GLU A 1 42.93 -43.27 19.58
CA GLU A 1 43.17 -44.41 18.68
C GLU A 1 43.10 -43.88 17.25
N VAL A 2 44.09 -44.14 16.40
CA VAL A 2 44.07 -43.69 14.99
C VAL A 2 43.58 -44.86 14.15
N SER A 3 42.44 -44.69 13.49
CA SER A 3 41.89 -45.69 12.57
C SER A 3 42.54 -45.51 11.20
N LEU A 4 43.25 -46.53 10.71
CA LEU A 4 43.94 -46.49 9.42
C LEU A 4 43.34 -47.50 8.44
N VAL A 5 43.19 -47.10 7.19
CA VAL A 5 42.93 -48.01 6.08
C VAL A 5 44.29 -48.44 5.51
N LEU A 6 44.54 -49.75 5.54
CA LEU A 6 45.74 -50.34 4.96
C LEU A 6 45.41 -50.95 3.60
N ASN A 7 46.06 -50.46 2.54
CA ASN A 7 45.97 -51.04 1.21
C ASN A 7 47.29 -51.73 0.86
N ILE A 8 47.23 -53.03 0.52
CA ILE A 8 48.43 -53.84 0.26
C ILE A 8 48.43 -54.29 -1.21
N THR A 9 49.39 -53.79 -1.96
CA THR A 9 49.62 -54.21 -3.35
C THR A 9 50.82 -55.15 -3.40
N LEU A 10 50.61 -56.38 -3.85
CA LEU A 10 51.68 -57.37 -3.98
C LEU A 10 52.54 -57.08 -5.22
N ILE A 11 53.86 -57.05 -5.05
CA ILE A 11 54.82 -56.98 -6.16
C ILE A 11 55.15 -58.42 -6.57
N ARG A 12 54.97 -58.71 -7.86
CA ARG A 12 55.27 -60.02 -8.46
C ARG A 12 56.33 -59.88 -9.54
N GLU A 13 57.34 -60.73 -9.49
CA GLU A 13 58.36 -60.86 -10.53
C GLU A 13 58.39 -62.33 -11.00
N HIS A 14 58.35 -62.57 -12.31
CA HIS A 14 58.25 -63.92 -12.90
C HIS A 14 57.14 -64.81 -12.28
N GLY A 15 55.99 -64.23 -11.93
CA GLY A 15 54.85 -64.94 -11.35
C GLY A 15 54.98 -65.29 -9.86
N THR A 16 56.14 -65.05 -9.24
CA THR A 16 56.36 -65.22 -7.80
C THR A 16 56.25 -63.88 -7.08
N VAL A 17 55.64 -63.88 -5.89
CA VAL A 17 55.51 -62.66 -5.07
C VAL A 17 56.88 -62.38 -4.45
N THR A 18 57.50 -61.27 -4.85
CA THR A 18 58.83 -60.85 -4.37
C THR A 18 58.76 -59.75 -3.31
N GLY A 19 57.61 -59.10 -3.15
CA GLY A 19 57.40 -58.10 -2.10
C GLY A 19 55.95 -57.60 -2.01
N ALA A 20 55.73 -56.62 -1.13
CA ALA A 20 54.44 -55.95 -0.97
C ALA A 20 54.65 -54.46 -0.68
N VAL A 21 53.80 -53.62 -1.23
CA VAL A 21 53.69 -52.20 -0.91
C VAL A 21 52.47 -52.00 -0.03
N CYS A 22 52.68 -51.49 1.18
CA CYS A 22 51.63 -51.17 2.14
C CYS A 22 51.44 -49.65 2.19
N ILE A 23 50.24 -49.18 1.83
CA ILE A 23 49.86 -47.77 1.94
C ILE A 23 48.89 -47.63 3.11
N PHE A 24 49.24 -46.80 4.09
CA PHE A 24 48.39 -46.47 5.23
C PHE A 24 47.74 -45.10 4.98
N GLN A 25 46.42 -45.03 5.08
CA GLN A 25 45.66 -43.78 4.97
C GLN A 25 44.83 -43.56 6.23
N ASP A 26 44.79 -42.32 6.69
CA ASP A 26 44.00 -41.91 7.86
C ASP A 26 42.49 -41.95 7.56
N LEU A 27 41.74 -42.73 8.34
CA LEU A 27 40.30 -42.87 8.20
C LEU A 27 39.55 -41.62 8.70
N GLU A 28 40.10 -40.85 9.66
CA GLU A 28 39.44 -39.66 10.21
C GLU A 28 39.27 -38.56 9.14
N GLN A 29 40.25 -38.41 8.26
CA GLN A 29 40.19 -37.44 7.16
C GLN A 29 39.12 -37.83 6.11
N PHE A 30 38.92 -39.13 5.91
CA PHE A 30 37.90 -39.66 5.00
C PHE A 30 36.50 -39.50 5.59
N GLU A 31 36.31 -39.84 6.87
CA GLU A 31 35.02 -39.68 7.56
C GLU A 31 34.59 -38.22 7.67
N SER A 32 35.52 -37.31 7.99
CA SER A 32 35.22 -35.88 8.07
C SER A 32 34.80 -35.28 6.73
N SER A 33 35.45 -35.70 5.64
CA SER A 33 35.08 -35.30 4.27
C SER A 33 33.70 -35.84 3.87
N ALA A 34 33.42 -37.10 4.19
CA ALA A 34 32.12 -37.72 3.95
C ALA A 34 30.98 -37.00 4.71
N ARG A 35 31.18 -36.70 6.00
CA ARG A 35 30.21 -35.95 6.82
C ARG A 35 29.96 -34.53 6.29
N ARG A 36 31.01 -33.85 5.80
CA ARG A 36 30.88 -32.53 5.15
C ARG A 36 30.06 -32.62 3.86
N LEU A 37 30.33 -33.61 3.01
CA LEU A 37 29.59 -33.80 1.76
C LEU A 37 28.10 -34.09 2.00
N GLU A 38 27.80 -34.91 3.00
CA GLU A 38 26.43 -35.18 3.42
C GLU A 38 25.73 -33.90 3.90
N SER A 39 26.45 -33.08 4.70
CA SER A 39 25.95 -31.80 5.19
C SER A 39 25.65 -30.82 4.04
N TYR A 40 26.54 -30.69 3.06
CA TYR A 40 26.31 -29.85 1.87
C TYR A 40 25.13 -30.35 1.03
N THR A 41 25.02 -31.67 0.86
CA THR A 41 23.91 -32.27 0.11
C THR A 41 22.58 -32.03 0.80
N ARG A 42 22.55 -32.15 2.14
CA ARG A 42 21.37 -31.84 2.95
C ARG A 42 20.98 -30.37 2.85
N LEU A 43 21.93 -29.45 2.96
CA LEU A 43 21.68 -28.02 2.84
C LEU A 43 21.15 -27.66 1.45
N ASN A 44 21.77 -28.16 0.38
CA ASN A 44 21.31 -27.94 -0.99
C ASN A 44 19.89 -28.45 -1.21
N ARG A 45 19.55 -29.61 -0.63
CA ARG A 45 18.19 -30.15 -0.69
C ARG A 45 17.18 -29.23 0.02
N GLN A 46 17.54 -28.68 1.18
CA GLN A 46 16.69 -27.73 1.91
C GLN A 46 16.48 -26.43 1.12
N LEU A 47 17.56 -25.84 0.61
CA LEU A 47 17.50 -24.62 -0.20
C LEU A 47 16.64 -24.83 -1.45
N LYS A 48 16.80 -25.97 -2.13
CA LYS A 48 15.99 -26.31 -3.30
C LYS A 48 14.51 -26.48 -2.95
N ALA A 49 14.20 -27.11 -1.81
CA ALA A 49 12.82 -27.23 -1.36
C ALA A 49 12.17 -25.86 -1.08
N ILE A 50 12.90 -24.94 -0.43
CA ILE A 50 12.44 -23.57 -0.19
C ILE A 50 12.18 -22.86 -1.51
N PHE A 51 13.15 -22.90 -2.43
CA PHE A 51 13.09 -22.30 -3.76
C PHE A 51 11.85 -22.76 -4.55
N GLU A 52 11.57 -24.06 -4.57
CA GLU A 52 10.42 -24.63 -5.29
C GLU A 52 9.07 -24.41 -4.57
N SER A 53 9.08 -24.28 -3.25
CA SER A 53 7.86 -24.08 -2.45
C SER A 53 7.35 -22.63 -2.43
N SER A 54 8.14 -21.67 -2.92
CA SER A 54 7.76 -20.26 -2.95
C SER A 54 6.49 -20.05 -3.79
N SER A 55 5.58 -19.23 -3.28
CA SER A 55 4.39 -18.81 -4.02
C SER A 55 4.70 -17.77 -5.10
N ASP A 56 5.69 -16.91 -4.83
CA ASP A 56 6.21 -15.97 -5.81
C ASP A 56 7.20 -16.69 -6.75
N GLY A 57 7.23 -16.24 -8.01
CA GLY A 57 8.19 -16.73 -8.98
C GLY A 57 9.59 -16.27 -8.62
N ILE A 58 10.56 -17.19 -8.64
CA ILE A 58 11.97 -16.86 -8.42
C ILE A 58 12.72 -17.19 -9.71
N TRP A 59 13.39 -16.18 -10.24
CA TRP A 59 14.21 -16.26 -11.43
C TRP A 59 15.62 -15.77 -11.12
N VAL A 60 16.63 -16.58 -11.43
CA VAL A 60 18.02 -16.31 -11.05
C VAL A 60 18.88 -16.20 -12.29
N CYS A 61 19.64 -15.10 -12.39
CA CYS A 61 20.63 -14.88 -13.45
C CYS A 61 22.03 -14.67 -12.86
N ASP A 62 23.07 -14.95 -13.65
CA ASP A 62 24.44 -14.59 -13.31
C ASP A 62 24.71 -13.08 -13.51
N GLY A 63 25.92 -12.63 -13.15
CA GLY A 63 26.38 -11.26 -13.36
C GLY A 63 26.47 -10.79 -14.81
N GLN A 64 26.22 -11.66 -15.80
CA GLN A 64 26.15 -11.34 -17.22
C GLN A 64 24.71 -11.45 -17.77
N GLY A 65 23.73 -11.72 -16.91
CA GLY A 65 22.32 -11.85 -17.29
C GLY A 65 21.98 -13.20 -17.94
N LYS A 66 22.81 -14.23 -17.77
CA LYS A 66 22.49 -15.60 -18.20
C LYS A 66 21.63 -16.28 -17.14
N VAL A 67 20.58 -16.96 -17.57
CA VAL A 67 19.66 -17.66 -16.66
C VAL A 67 20.34 -18.88 -16.05
N ILE A 68 20.42 -18.91 -14.72
CA ILE A 68 20.98 -20.03 -13.93
C ILE A 68 19.88 -20.95 -13.42
N ASP A 69 18.78 -20.39 -12.92
CA ASP A 69 17.70 -21.19 -12.33
C ASP A 69 16.36 -20.46 -12.35
N VAL A 70 15.27 -21.23 -12.36
CA VAL A 70 13.89 -20.74 -12.37
C VAL A 70 13.02 -21.74 -11.61
N ASN A 71 12.28 -21.27 -10.59
CA ASN A 71 11.42 -22.16 -9.80
C ASN A 71 10.09 -22.48 -10.50
N GLY A 72 9.37 -23.49 -10.00
CA GLY A 72 8.09 -23.90 -10.56
C GLY A 72 6.99 -22.81 -10.52
N ALA A 73 7.07 -21.84 -9.62
CA ALA A 73 6.14 -20.70 -9.60
C ALA A 73 6.38 -19.78 -10.80
N SER A 74 7.64 -19.43 -11.08
CA SER A 74 8.03 -18.60 -12.22
C SER A 74 7.73 -19.29 -13.55
N GLU A 75 7.93 -20.61 -13.66
CA GLU A 75 7.49 -21.41 -14.83
C GLU A 75 6.00 -21.21 -15.13
N LYS A 76 5.13 -21.26 -14.11
CA LYS A 76 3.68 -21.08 -14.25
C LYS A 76 3.30 -19.63 -14.58
N LEU A 77 3.95 -18.65 -13.95
CA LEU A 77 3.69 -17.23 -14.19
C LEU A 77 4.05 -16.83 -15.63
N ASN A 78 5.20 -17.32 -16.10
CA ASN A 78 5.72 -17.03 -17.44
C ASN A 78 5.17 -17.97 -18.53
N GLY A 79 4.59 -19.12 -18.14
CA GLY A 79 4.09 -20.14 -19.05
C GLY A 79 5.21 -20.86 -19.81
N ILE A 80 6.36 -21.08 -19.15
CA ILE A 80 7.56 -21.68 -19.73
C ILE A 80 7.98 -22.94 -18.97
N HIS A 81 8.95 -23.66 -19.52
CA HIS A 81 9.70 -24.67 -18.77
C HIS A 81 11.11 -24.14 -18.51
N ALA A 82 11.64 -24.32 -17.31
CA ALA A 82 12.98 -23.87 -16.91
C ALA A 82 14.02 -24.34 -17.94
N LYS A 83 13.93 -25.61 -18.36
CA LYS A 83 14.81 -26.20 -19.40
C LYS A 83 14.87 -25.42 -20.72
N SER A 84 13.84 -24.64 -21.08
CA SER A 84 13.82 -23.88 -22.34
C SER A 84 14.52 -22.52 -22.24
N VAL A 85 14.79 -22.03 -21.02
CA VAL A 85 15.40 -20.72 -20.75
C VAL A 85 16.76 -20.82 -20.06
N LEU A 86 17.03 -21.92 -19.35
CA LEU A 86 18.32 -22.18 -18.72
C LEU A 86 19.47 -22.01 -19.71
N GLY A 87 20.46 -21.21 -19.31
CA GLY A 87 21.66 -20.93 -20.10
C GLY A 87 21.50 -19.89 -21.21
N LYS A 88 20.29 -19.38 -21.48
CA LYS A 88 20.08 -18.24 -22.40
C LYS A 88 20.31 -16.92 -21.68
N THR A 89 20.58 -15.86 -22.43
CA THR A 89 20.68 -14.51 -21.86
C THR A 89 19.30 -13.85 -21.79
N VAL A 90 19.09 -13.00 -20.79
CA VAL A 90 17.84 -12.21 -20.68
C VAL A 90 17.60 -11.31 -21.89
N THR A 91 18.66 -10.86 -22.56
CA THR A 91 18.60 -10.08 -23.80
C THR A 91 18.01 -10.90 -24.95
N GLU A 92 18.42 -12.16 -25.11
CA GLU A 92 17.83 -13.08 -26.09
C GLU A 92 16.34 -13.32 -25.79
N LEU A 93 16.00 -13.56 -24.52
CA LEU A 93 14.63 -13.82 -24.11
C LEU A 93 13.71 -12.60 -24.32
N LEU A 94 14.23 -11.39 -24.07
CA LEU A 94 13.54 -10.15 -24.38
C LEU A 94 13.27 -10.02 -25.89
N ALA A 95 14.23 -10.38 -26.74
CA ALA A 95 14.08 -10.36 -28.19
C ALA A 95 13.04 -11.38 -28.70
N THR A 96 12.87 -12.52 -28.03
CA THR A 96 11.77 -13.46 -28.32
C THR A 96 10.38 -12.93 -27.93
N GLY A 97 10.33 -11.84 -27.16
CA GLY A 97 9.11 -11.21 -26.69
C GLY A 97 8.43 -11.97 -25.54
N LEU A 98 9.18 -12.76 -24.77
CA LEU A 98 8.66 -13.48 -23.60
C LEU A 98 8.03 -12.51 -22.57
N PHE A 99 8.73 -11.40 -22.34
CA PHE A 99 8.32 -10.26 -21.53
C PHE A 99 8.63 -8.97 -22.30
N ASP A 100 8.01 -7.87 -21.91
CA ASP A 100 8.14 -6.55 -22.55
C ASP A 100 9.32 -5.73 -22.02
N ARG A 101 9.79 -6.02 -20.80
CA ARG A 101 10.95 -5.38 -20.17
C ARG A 101 11.71 -6.38 -19.31
N SER A 102 13.00 -6.14 -19.06
CA SER A 102 13.84 -7.01 -18.22
C SER A 102 14.34 -6.27 -16.98
N VAL A 103 13.84 -6.63 -15.80
CA VAL A 103 14.37 -6.10 -14.53
C VAL A 103 15.83 -6.49 -14.31
N THR A 104 16.27 -7.66 -14.81
CA THR A 104 17.66 -8.10 -14.70
C THR A 104 18.62 -7.13 -15.40
N LEU A 105 18.27 -6.64 -16.60
CA LEU A 105 19.09 -5.67 -17.32
C LEU A 105 19.21 -4.35 -16.54
N GLU A 106 18.10 -3.86 -15.99
CA GLU A 106 18.09 -2.64 -15.18
C GLU A 106 18.93 -2.79 -13.90
N VAL A 107 18.91 -3.96 -13.26
CA VAL A 107 19.76 -4.25 -12.09
C VAL A 107 21.24 -4.30 -12.48
N LEU A 108 21.58 -4.94 -13.60
CA LEU A 108 22.97 -5.00 -14.07
C LEU A 108 23.54 -3.62 -14.40
N GLU A 109 22.72 -2.74 -14.99
CA GLU A 109 23.08 -1.36 -15.30
C GLU A 109 23.22 -0.50 -14.05
N THR A 110 22.22 -0.55 -13.16
CA THR A 110 22.15 0.36 -12.00
C THR A 110 22.89 -0.13 -10.77
N LYS A 111 23.26 -1.43 -10.73
CA LYS A 111 23.87 -2.12 -9.58
C LYS A 111 23.12 -1.91 -8.26
N ARG A 112 21.80 -1.78 -8.31
CA ARG A 112 20.92 -1.65 -7.13
C ARG A 112 19.68 -2.50 -7.31
N GLN A 113 18.89 -2.64 -6.24
CA GLN A 113 17.58 -3.26 -6.32
C GLN A 113 16.65 -2.39 -7.19
N VAL A 114 15.94 -3.03 -8.13
CA VAL A 114 14.98 -2.37 -9.04
C VAL A 114 13.69 -3.16 -9.06
N SER A 115 12.55 -2.47 -9.12
CA SER A 115 11.24 -3.10 -9.29
C SER A 115 10.56 -2.56 -10.55
N VAL A 116 10.06 -3.47 -11.37
CA VAL A 116 9.45 -3.18 -12.67
C VAL A 116 8.16 -3.95 -12.79
N VAL A 117 7.15 -3.33 -13.39
CA VAL A 117 5.94 -4.05 -13.82
C VAL A 117 6.17 -4.59 -15.22
N GLN A 118 6.06 -5.90 -15.38
CA GLN A 118 6.24 -6.63 -16.64
C GLN A 118 4.92 -7.23 -17.09
N TYR A 119 4.68 -7.23 -18.40
CA TYR A 119 3.56 -7.93 -19.01
C TYR A 119 4.04 -9.18 -19.74
N ILE A 120 3.54 -10.34 -19.32
CA ILE A 120 3.87 -11.61 -19.94
C ILE A 120 2.88 -11.90 -21.06
N LYS A 121 3.34 -11.83 -22.32
CA LYS A 121 2.46 -12.01 -23.48
C LYS A 121 1.78 -13.38 -23.52
N LYS A 122 2.48 -14.44 -23.11
CA LYS A 122 2.02 -15.82 -23.20
C LYS A 122 0.88 -16.13 -22.23
N THR A 123 0.99 -15.67 -20.98
CA THR A 123 -0.01 -15.91 -19.92
C THR A 123 -0.96 -14.74 -19.72
N LYS A 124 -0.68 -13.59 -20.34
CA LYS A 124 -1.41 -12.31 -20.18
C LYS A 124 -1.41 -11.80 -18.73
N LYS A 125 -0.43 -12.20 -17.94
CA LYS A 125 -0.28 -11.78 -16.55
C LYS A 125 0.53 -10.50 -16.44
N VAL A 126 0.17 -9.69 -15.44
CA VAL A 126 0.93 -8.51 -15.04
C VAL A 126 1.73 -8.88 -13.80
N LEU A 127 3.06 -8.90 -13.92
CA LEU A 127 3.96 -9.29 -12.84
C LEU A 127 4.68 -8.06 -12.30
N LEU A 128 4.76 -7.93 -10.97
CA LEU A 128 5.74 -7.06 -10.33
C LEU A 128 7.02 -7.87 -10.16
N ALA A 129 8.04 -7.53 -10.94
CA ALA A 129 9.35 -8.15 -10.89
C ALA A 129 10.33 -7.28 -10.12
N THR A 130 10.85 -7.77 -8.99
CA THR A 130 11.84 -7.08 -8.17
C THR A 130 13.17 -7.83 -8.27
N GLY A 131 14.13 -7.22 -8.98
CA GLY A 131 15.48 -7.74 -9.12
C GLY A 131 16.39 -7.20 -8.01
N THR A 132 17.12 -8.09 -7.35
CA THR A 132 18.09 -7.77 -6.30
C THR A 132 19.47 -8.27 -6.71
N PRO A 133 20.49 -7.40 -6.81
CA PRO A 133 21.86 -7.84 -7.07
C PRO A 133 22.49 -8.44 -5.81
N VAL A 134 23.21 -9.54 -5.99
CA VAL A 134 24.09 -10.15 -5.00
C VAL A 134 25.51 -9.92 -5.49
N PHE A 135 26.38 -9.39 -4.63
CA PHE A 135 27.73 -8.99 -5.01
C PHE A 135 28.78 -10.00 -4.55
N ASN A 136 29.86 -10.11 -5.31
CA ASN A 136 31.12 -10.71 -4.89
C ASN A 136 31.89 -9.75 -3.98
N GLU A 137 32.96 -10.26 -3.35
CA GLU A 137 33.86 -9.45 -2.50
C GLU A 137 34.55 -8.30 -3.26
N ASP A 138 34.71 -8.43 -4.58
CA ASP A 138 35.30 -7.41 -5.46
C ASP A 138 34.30 -6.32 -5.91
N GLY A 139 33.03 -6.41 -5.48
CA GLY A 139 31.97 -5.48 -5.87
C GLY A 139 31.36 -5.75 -7.25
N SER A 140 31.76 -6.81 -7.95
CA SER A 140 31.06 -7.30 -9.15
C SER A 140 29.75 -7.99 -8.78
N ILE A 141 28.76 -7.99 -9.68
CA ILE A 141 27.52 -8.72 -9.46
C ILE A 141 27.80 -10.21 -9.65
N PHE A 142 27.60 -10.99 -8.59
CA PHE A 142 27.65 -12.44 -8.61
C PHE A 142 26.38 -13.03 -9.22
N LEU A 143 25.22 -12.58 -8.72
CA LEU A 143 23.90 -13.08 -9.10
C LEU A 143 22.89 -11.93 -9.12
N VAL A 144 21.87 -12.07 -9.95
CA VAL A 144 20.64 -11.27 -9.86
C VAL A 144 19.49 -12.22 -9.53
N VAL A 145 18.85 -11.98 -8.39
CA VAL A 145 17.66 -12.72 -7.97
C VAL A 145 16.44 -11.86 -8.22
N VAL A 146 15.55 -12.35 -9.07
CA VAL A 146 14.29 -11.69 -9.43
C VAL A 146 13.15 -12.41 -8.72
N ASN A 147 12.38 -11.65 -7.95
CA ASN A 147 11.11 -12.10 -7.39
C ASN A 147 9.96 -11.59 -8.25
N GLU A 148 9.09 -12.47 -8.71
CA GLU A 148 7.98 -12.20 -9.62
C GLU A 148 6.64 -12.45 -8.92
N ARG A 149 5.86 -11.38 -8.75
CA ARG A 149 4.57 -11.44 -8.07
C ARG A 149 3.42 -11.12 -9.02
N ASP A 150 2.41 -12.00 -9.06
CA ASP A 150 1.22 -11.80 -9.89
C ASP A 150 0.33 -10.70 -9.32
N MET A 151 0.24 -9.58 -10.04
CA MET A 151 -0.58 -8.42 -9.68
C MET A 151 -1.89 -8.37 -10.46
N THR A 152 -2.18 -9.37 -11.30
CA THR A 152 -3.32 -9.34 -12.25
C THR A 152 -4.66 -9.18 -11.51
N GLN A 153 -4.91 -10.02 -10.50
CA GLN A 153 -6.15 -9.94 -9.71
C GLN A 153 -6.21 -8.68 -8.86
N LEU A 154 -5.09 -8.30 -8.25
CA LEU A 154 -5.04 -7.14 -7.36
C LEU A 154 -5.31 -5.84 -8.11
N ASN A 155 -4.75 -5.69 -9.32
CA ASN A 155 -5.02 -4.56 -10.19
C ASN A 155 -6.47 -4.58 -10.69
N ALA A 156 -7.00 -5.73 -11.11
CA ALA A 156 -8.39 -5.82 -11.56
C ALA A 156 -9.40 -5.41 -10.47
N ILE A 157 -9.17 -5.84 -9.22
CA ILE A 157 -10.01 -5.46 -8.08
C ILE A 157 -9.88 -3.95 -7.79
N ARG A 158 -8.66 -3.41 -7.83
CA ARG A 158 -8.42 -1.99 -7.65
C ARG A 158 -9.17 -1.16 -8.71
N ASP A 159 -9.08 -1.56 -9.97
CA ASP A 159 -9.73 -0.87 -11.09
C ASP A 159 -11.26 -0.92 -10.96
N GLN A 160 -11.83 -2.07 -10.56
CA GLN A 160 -13.26 -2.20 -10.26
C GLN A 160 -13.70 -1.27 -9.14
N LEU A 161 -12.90 -1.15 -8.07
CA LEU A 161 -13.19 -0.26 -6.95
C LEU A 161 -13.15 1.22 -7.38
N GLU A 162 -12.16 1.62 -8.18
CA GLU A 162 -12.05 2.97 -8.72
C GLU A 162 -13.26 3.31 -9.62
N GLN A 163 -13.67 2.38 -10.50
CA GLN A 163 -14.88 2.55 -11.32
C GLN A 163 -16.16 2.68 -10.49
N SER A 164 -16.33 1.82 -9.49
CA SER A 164 -17.48 1.87 -8.58
C SER A 164 -17.57 3.22 -7.83
N ARG A 165 -16.42 3.74 -7.38
CA ARG A 165 -16.33 5.07 -6.75
C ARG A 165 -16.72 6.19 -7.72
N MET A 166 -16.23 6.15 -8.97
CA MET A 166 -16.57 7.15 -9.98
C MET A 166 -18.07 7.17 -10.27
N VAL A 167 -18.71 6.01 -10.41
CA VAL A 167 -20.17 5.91 -10.61
C VAL A 167 -20.92 6.49 -9.42
N THR A 168 -20.50 6.18 -8.20
CA THR A 168 -21.10 6.70 -6.97
C THR A 168 -21.00 8.23 -6.88
N GLU A 169 -19.84 8.79 -7.21
CA GLU A 169 -19.64 10.25 -7.21
C GLU A 169 -20.45 10.96 -8.31
N LYS A 170 -20.54 10.37 -9.51
CA LYS A 170 -21.42 10.90 -10.57
C LYS A 170 -22.89 10.89 -10.14
N PHE A 171 -23.35 9.78 -9.56
CA PHE A 171 -24.72 9.66 -9.09
C PHE A 171 -25.04 10.66 -7.97
N LYS A 172 -24.10 10.91 -7.04
CA LYS A 172 -24.25 11.97 -6.04
C LYS A 172 -24.35 13.37 -6.67
N ASN A 173 -23.55 13.66 -7.69
CA ASN A 173 -23.60 14.95 -8.38
C ASN A 173 -24.92 15.13 -9.16
N GLU A 174 -25.38 14.10 -9.87
CA GLU A 174 -26.68 14.12 -10.58
C GLU A 174 -27.86 14.27 -9.60
N LEU A 175 -27.82 13.58 -8.46
CA LEU A 175 -28.81 13.77 -7.39
C LEU A 175 -28.78 15.21 -6.86
N ALA A 176 -27.59 15.77 -6.65
CA ALA A 176 -27.44 17.16 -6.21
C ALA A 176 -28.05 18.15 -7.23
N GLU A 177 -27.85 17.91 -8.53
CA GLU A 177 -28.46 18.71 -9.60
C GLU A 177 -29.98 18.58 -9.67
N LEU A 178 -30.52 17.37 -9.45
CA LEU A 178 -31.98 17.15 -9.38
C LEU A 178 -32.62 17.82 -8.15
N THR A 179 -31.93 17.87 -7.01
CA THR A 179 -32.40 18.64 -5.83
C THR A 179 -32.38 20.15 -6.02
N VAL A 180 -31.59 20.70 -6.94
CA VAL A 180 -31.63 22.15 -7.26
C VAL A 180 -32.97 22.53 -7.92
N LEU A 181 -33.64 21.61 -8.63
CA LEU A 181 -34.98 21.83 -9.18
C LEU A 181 -36.08 21.85 -8.10
N GLU A 182 -35.85 21.25 -6.93
CA GLU A 182 -36.77 21.26 -5.78
C GLU A 182 -36.66 22.53 -4.91
N LEU A 183 -35.75 23.45 -5.23
CA LEU A 183 -35.58 24.74 -4.52
C LEU A 183 -36.80 25.66 -4.55
N LYS A 184 -37.87 25.32 -5.28
CA LYS A 184 -39.12 26.10 -5.34
C LYS A 184 -39.89 26.17 -4.02
N ASN A 185 -39.53 25.38 -3.01
CA ASN A 185 -40.21 25.34 -1.71
C ASN A 185 -39.39 25.91 -0.53
N GLN A 186 -38.31 26.66 -0.75
CA GLN A 186 -37.44 27.13 0.33
C GLN A 186 -37.43 28.66 0.53
N GLU A 187 -37.16 29.10 1.76
CA GLU A 187 -37.21 30.50 2.24
C GLU A 187 -36.16 31.45 1.62
N ILE A 188 -35.26 30.94 0.76
CA ILE A 188 -34.23 31.75 0.11
C ILE A 188 -34.70 32.19 -1.28
N ILE A 189 -34.93 33.49 -1.44
CA ILE A 189 -35.24 34.12 -2.73
C ILE A 189 -33.94 34.44 -3.45
N THR A 190 -33.77 33.97 -4.69
CA THR A 190 -32.60 34.26 -5.51
C THR A 190 -32.92 34.30 -7.01
N GLU A 191 -32.30 35.23 -7.74
CA GLU A 191 -32.46 35.37 -9.19
C GLU A 191 -31.13 35.31 -9.96
N SER A 192 -30.01 35.69 -9.33
CA SER A 192 -28.69 35.72 -9.97
C SER A 192 -28.05 34.33 -10.06
N ASP A 193 -27.39 34.04 -11.18
CA ASP A 193 -26.68 32.77 -11.38
C ASP A 193 -25.54 32.54 -10.37
N SER A 194 -24.84 33.59 -9.96
CA SER A 194 -23.79 33.50 -8.94
C SER A 194 -24.32 32.97 -7.60
N MET A 195 -25.48 33.47 -7.14
CA MET A 195 -26.10 32.99 -5.91
C MET A 195 -26.70 31.58 -6.07
N ARG A 196 -27.15 31.20 -7.28
CA ARG A 196 -27.54 29.81 -7.57
C ARG A 196 -26.36 28.86 -7.43
N ASP A 197 -25.16 29.26 -7.87
CA ASP A 197 -23.94 28.48 -7.69
C ASP A 197 -23.59 28.34 -6.20
N VAL A 198 -23.73 29.41 -5.40
CA VAL A 198 -23.55 29.34 -3.93
C VAL A 198 -24.52 28.34 -3.29
N LEU A 199 -25.80 28.37 -3.67
CA LEU A 199 -26.79 27.39 -3.18
C LEU A 199 -26.47 25.96 -3.61
N ARG A 200 -25.97 25.76 -4.84
CA ARG A 200 -25.54 24.43 -5.32
C ARG A 200 -24.39 23.89 -4.48
N ILE A 201 -23.41 24.74 -4.16
CA ILE A 201 -22.29 24.37 -3.27
C ILE A 201 -22.82 24.05 -1.87
N ALA A 202 -23.71 24.87 -1.33
CA ALA A 202 -24.30 24.66 -0.01
C ALA A 202 -25.07 23.32 0.09
N LEU A 203 -25.88 22.98 -0.92
CA LEU A 203 -26.55 21.67 -1.00
C LEU A 203 -25.57 20.51 -1.04
N LYS A 204 -24.51 20.63 -1.86
CA LYS A 204 -23.46 19.61 -1.94
C LYS A 204 -22.81 19.38 -0.58
N LEU A 205 -22.46 20.45 0.13
CA LEU A 205 -21.88 20.39 1.48
C LEU A 205 -22.83 19.74 2.50
N ALA A 206 -24.13 20.01 2.40
CA ALA A 206 -25.16 19.40 3.24
C ALA A 206 -25.25 17.86 3.03
N HIS A 207 -25.13 17.39 1.79
CA HIS A 207 -25.23 15.96 1.45
C HIS A 207 -23.97 15.14 1.75
N VAL A 208 -22.78 15.74 1.64
CA VAL A 208 -21.51 15.07 1.95
C VAL A 208 -21.18 15.06 3.45
N GLU A 209 -22.07 15.59 4.29
CA GLU A 209 -21.89 15.68 5.75
C GLU A 209 -20.58 16.38 6.15
N ALA A 210 -20.25 17.48 5.47
CA ALA A 210 -19.09 18.29 5.81
C ALA A 210 -19.15 18.69 7.29
N SER A 211 -18.09 18.38 8.04
CA SER A 211 -18.07 18.54 9.49
C SER A 211 -18.06 20.01 9.91
N ASN A 212 -17.28 20.85 9.22
CA ASN A 212 -17.14 22.29 9.46
C ASN A 212 -17.29 23.03 8.14
N ILE A 213 -18.12 24.08 8.13
CA ILE A 213 -18.37 24.91 6.94
C ILE A 213 -18.14 26.37 7.31
N LEU A 214 -17.23 27.03 6.59
CA LEU A 214 -16.98 28.47 6.73
C LEU A 214 -17.80 29.23 5.69
N ILE A 215 -18.67 30.13 6.15
CA ILE A 215 -19.49 30.99 5.28
C ILE A 215 -18.90 32.40 5.32
N LEU A 216 -18.42 32.88 4.17
CA LEU A 216 -17.85 34.21 4.03
C LEU A 216 -18.83 35.13 3.29
N GLY A 217 -18.87 36.39 3.70
CA GLY A 217 -19.70 37.42 3.10
C GLY A 217 -19.84 38.63 4.01
N GLU A 218 -20.14 39.78 3.41
CA GLU A 218 -20.35 41.04 4.14
C GLU A 218 -21.51 40.92 5.15
N SER A 219 -21.56 41.84 6.12
CA SER A 219 -22.68 41.88 7.07
C SER A 219 -24.01 42.12 6.34
N GLY A 220 -25.08 41.47 6.79
CA GLY A 220 -26.41 41.59 6.16
C GLY A 220 -26.62 40.79 4.87
N THR A 221 -25.64 40.02 4.38
CA THR A 221 -25.78 39.21 3.14
C THR A 221 -26.58 37.90 3.29
N GLY A 222 -27.18 37.65 4.46
CA GLY A 222 -28.02 36.47 4.68
C GLY A 222 -27.27 35.18 5.06
N LYS A 223 -26.05 35.27 5.58
CA LYS A 223 -25.24 34.09 6.01
C LYS A 223 -26.00 33.12 6.93
N GLY A 224 -26.79 33.65 7.88
CA GLY A 224 -27.62 32.83 8.76
C GLY A 224 -28.72 32.04 8.03
N LEU A 225 -29.31 32.60 6.95
CA LEU A 225 -30.27 31.88 6.11
C LEU A 225 -29.58 30.74 5.36
N LEU A 226 -28.37 30.99 4.84
CA LEU A 226 -27.58 29.96 4.18
C LEU A 226 -27.17 28.82 5.14
N ALA A 227 -26.82 29.14 6.39
CA ALA A 227 -26.52 28.13 7.41
C ALA A 227 -27.75 27.26 7.73
N LYS A 228 -28.93 27.87 7.90
CA LYS A 228 -30.20 27.13 8.09
C LYS A 228 -30.53 26.26 6.89
N PHE A 229 -30.33 26.78 5.68
CA PHE A 229 -30.53 26.05 4.44
C PHE A 229 -29.66 24.79 4.37
N ILE A 230 -28.37 24.88 4.71
CA ILE A 230 -27.48 23.71 4.76
C ILE A 230 -27.99 22.69 5.77
N HIS A 231 -28.40 23.12 6.96
CA HIS A 231 -28.93 22.23 8.00
C HIS A 231 -30.21 21.50 7.56
N GLN A 232 -31.18 22.24 6.99
CA GLN A 232 -32.47 21.69 6.54
C GLN A 232 -32.33 20.68 5.39
N ASN A 233 -31.31 20.83 4.54
CA ASN A 233 -31.03 19.93 3.42
C ASN A 233 -30.00 18.82 3.77
N GLY A 234 -29.50 18.80 5.01
CA GLY A 234 -28.60 17.77 5.51
C GLY A 234 -29.33 16.59 6.15
N ARG A 235 -28.58 15.53 6.50
CA ARG A 235 -29.12 14.38 7.25
C ARG A 235 -29.59 14.72 8.66
N ARG A 236 -29.03 15.78 9.25
CA ARG A 236 -29.36 16.26 10.61
C ARG A 236 -30.53 17.25 10.64
N LYS A 237 -31.32 17.38 9.56
CA LYS A 237 -32.43 18.33 9.46
C LYS A 237 -33.51 18.25 10.55
N ASN A 238 -33.65 17.07 11.19
CA ASN A 238 -34.60 16.84 12.27
C ASN A 238 -33.95 16.98 13.67
N GLN A 239 -32.68 17.38 13.72
CA GLN A 239 -31.90 17.54 14.94
C GLN A 239 -31.80 19.04 15.30
N PRO A 240 -31.33 19.41 16.50
CA PRO A 240 -31.25 20.82 16.90
C PRO A 240 -30.38 21.66 15.96
N PHE A 241 -30.88 22.85 15.61
CA PHE A 241 -30.09 23.92 15.00
C PHE A 241 -29.95 25.04 16.02
N VAL A 242 -28.73 25.22 16.54
CA VAL A 242 -28.41 26.24 17.53
C VAL A 242 -27.61 27.34 16.83
N GLN A 243 -28.05 28.59 16.97
CA GLN A 243 -27.36 29.76 16.42
C GLN A 243 -26.96 30.70 17.55
N ILE A 244 -25.72 31.18 17.50
CA ILE A 244 -25.20 32.22 18.39
C ILE A 244 -24.48 33.27 17.55
N ASN A 245 -24.71 34.55 17.87
CA ASN A 245 -23.89 35.65 17.37
C ASN A 245 -22.79 35.90 18.39
N CYS A 246 -21.53 35.69 17.98
CA CYS A 246 -20.37 35.83 18.84
C CYS A 246 -20.04 37.29 19.18
N ALA A 247 -20.31 38.24 18.29
CA ALA A 247 -20.05 39.66 18.53
C ALA A 247 -21.06 40.31 19.49
N ALA A 248 -22.23 39.69 19.69
CA ALA A 248 -23.28 40.21 20.56
C ALA A 248 -23.03 39.97 22.06
N LEU A 249 -22.05 39.15 22.42
CA LEU A 249 -21.78 38.76 23.81
C LEU A 249 -20.37 39.16 24.25
N PRO A 250 -20.21 39.69 25.48
CA PRO A 250 -18.89 39.86 26.10
C PRO A 250 -18.16 38.51 26.20
N GLU A 251 -16.84 38.51 25.99
CA GLU A 251 -15.96 37.32 25.98
C GLU A 251 -16.21 36.38 27.17
N ASN A 252 -16.24 36.94 28.38
CA ASN A 252 -16.43 36.22 29.63
C ASN A 252 -17.77 35.45 29.69
N LEU A 253 -18.80 35.97 29.01
CA LEU A 253 -20.12 35.35 28.93
C LEU A 253 -20.20 34.37 27.76
N LEU A 254 -19.47 34.63 26.68
CA LEU A 254 -19.45 33.76 25.52
C LEU A 254 -18.91 32.36 25.86
N GLU A 255 -17.82 32.27 26.62
CA GLU A 255 -17.26 30.97 27.05
C GLU A 255 -18.28 30.19 27.89
N ALA A 256 -18.93 30.86 28.84
CA ALA A 256 -19.97 30.29 29.68
C ALA A 256 -21.24 29.88 28.89
N GLU A 257 -21.55 30.54 27.77
CA GLU A 257 -22.64 30.14 26.86
C GLU A 257 -22.25 28.93 26.01
N LEU A 258 -21.06 28.92 25.42
CA LEU A 258 -20.61 27.85 24.52
C LEU A 258 -20.43 26.52 25.27
N PHE A 259 -19.74 26.55 26.40
CA PHE A 259 -19.35 25.36 27.15
C PHE A 259 -20.23 25.07 28.35
N GLY A 260 -21.04 26.04 28.79
CA GLY A 260 -21.81 25.92 30.01
C GLY A 260 -20.96 26.17 31.25
N TYR A 261 -21.56 26.05 32.42
CA TYR A 261 -20.87 26.14 33.69
C TYR A 261 -21.58 25.35 34.78
N GLU A 262 -20.80 24.82 35.72
CA GLU A 262 -21.32 24.20 36.92
C GLU A 262 -21.54 25.23 38.05
N THR A 263 -22.27 24.82 39.07
CA THR A 263 -22.56 25.64 40.25
C THR A 263 -21.26 26.11 40.91
N GLY A 264 -21.11 27.42 41.08
CA GLY A 264 -19.93 28.01 41.74
C GLY A 264 -18.72 28.29 40.82
N ALA A 265 -18.85 28.13 39.50
CA ALA A 265 -17.76 28.41 38.56
C ALA A 265 -17.26 29.88 38.57
N PHE A 266 -18.13 30.84 38.88
CA PHE A 266 -17.78 32.27 39.03
C PHE A 266 -18.76 32.99 39.97
N THR A 267 -18.39 34.19 40.43
CA THR A 267 -19.25 35.05 41.27
C THR A 267 -20.49 35.48 40.48
N GLY A 268 -21.65 34.89 40.79
CA GLY A 268 -22.92 35.11 40.08
C GLY A 268 -23.42 33.91 39.27
N ALA A 269 -22.72 32.77 39.29
CA ALA A 269 -23.20 31.53 38.70
C ALA A 269 -24.52 31.07 39.36
N ARG A 270 -25.50 30.69 38.54
CA ARG A 270 -26.79 30.18 39.02
C ARG A 270 -26.59 28.86 39.78
N GLU A 271 -27.38 28.64 40.83
CA GLU A 271 -27.36 27.43 41.68
C GLU A 271 -27.71 26.12 40.95
N GLN A 272 -28.16 26.18 39.69
CA GLN A 272 -28.49 24.99 38.89
C GLN A 272 -27.45 24.71 37.79
N GLY A 273 -26.41 25.54 37.66
CA GLY A 273 -25.51 25.50 36.51
C GLY A 273 -26.23 25.85 35.20
N LYS A 274 -25.54 25.72 34.08
CA LYS A 274 -26.10 25.91 32.73
C LYS A 274 -25.40 24.99 31.73
N ALA A 275 -26.19 24.25 30.95
CA ALA A 275 -25.69 23.44 29.83
C ALA A 275 -25.17 24.35 28.70
N GLY A 276 -24.06 23.95 28.09
CA GLY A 276 -23.42 24.68 27.00
C GLY A 276 -24.15 24.54 25.66
N LEU A 277 -23.97 25.48 24.75
CA LEU A 277 -24.55 25.41 23.40
C LEU A 277 -24.03 24.21 22.60
N PHE A 278 -22.81 23.73 22.85
CA PHE A 278 -22.33 22.48 22.25
C PHE A 278 -23.16 21.27 22.67
N GLU A 279 -23.58 21.22 23.94
CA GLU A 279 -24.44 20.15 24.45
C GLU A 279 -25.86 20.29 23.90
N LEU A 280 -26.40 21.51 23.83
CA LEU A 280 -27.72 21.77 23.25
C LEU A 280 -27.78 21.45 21.75
N ALA A 281 -26.66 21.57 21.04
CA ALA A 281 -26.53 21.23 19.62
C ALA A 281 -26.15 19.76 19.36
N GLN A 282 -26.11 18.91 20.40
CA GLN A 282 -25.68 17.52 20.27
C GLN A 282 -26.53 16.76 19.24
N GLY A 283 -25.83 16.07 18.32
CA GLY A 283 -26.47 15.37 17.20
C GLY A 283 -26.96 16.27 16.06
N GLY A 284 -26.93 17.59 16.25
CA GLY A 284 -27.42 18.60 15.31
C GLY A 284 -26.32 19.46 14.68
N THR A 285 -26.57 20.77 14.66
CA THR A 285 -25.71 21.79 14.04
C THR A 285 -25.62 23.03 14.95
N LEU A 286 -24.39 23.49 15.21
CA LEU A 286 -24.11 24.76 15.87
C LEU A 286 -23.60 25.76 14.82
N PHE A 287 -24.24 26.92 14.71
CA PHE A 287 -23.82 28.01 13.83
C PHE A 287 -23.26 29.17 14.67
N LEU A 288 -21.98 29.46 14.45
CA LEU A 288 -21.24 30.54 15.08
C LEU A 288 -21.18 31.73 14.11
N ASP A 289 -22.07 32.69 14.29
CA ASP A 289 -22.09 33.91 13.48
C ASP A 289 -21.03 34.89 14.01
N GLU A 290 -20.36 35.60 13.11
CA GLU A 290 -19.30 36.57 13.45
C GLU A 290 -18.14 35.96 14.26
N ILE A 291 -17.77 34.70 13.96
CA ILE A 291 -16.64 34.00 14.60
C ILE A 291 -15.29 34.71 14.45
N GLY A 292 -15.14 35.59 13.45
CA GLY A 292 -13.93 36.39 13.24
C GLY A 292 -13.73 37.48 14.29
N ASP A 293 -14.78 37.87 15.01
CA ASP A 293 -14.71 38.87 16.09
C ASP A 293 -14.35 38.24 17.45
N LEU A 294 -14.05 36.94 17.46
CA LEU A 294 -13.56 36.27 18.66
C LEU A 294 -12.14 36.74 19.00
N PRO A 295 -11.87 37.15 20.25
CA PRO A 295 -10.53 37.43 20.70
C PRO A 295 -9.66 36.18 20.61
N LEU A 296 -8.39 36.36 20.24
CA LEU A 296 -7.43 35.26 20.05
C LEU A 296 -6.89 34.67 21.36
N SER A 297 -7.17 35.33 22.50
CA SER A 297 -6.63 35.08 23.84
C SER A 297 -5.13 34.79 23.89
#